data_AF-A0AAN7ENW9-F1
#
_entry.id   AF-A0AAN7ENW9-F1
#
_cell.length_a   1.000
_cell.length_b   1.000
_cell.length_c   1.000
_cell.angle_alpha   90.00
_cell.angle_beta   90.00
_cell.angle_gamma   90.00
#
_symmetry.space_group_name_H-M   'P 1'
#
loop_
_entity.id
_entity.type
_entity.pdbx_description
1 polymer ?
#
loop_
_entity_poly.entity_id
_entity_poly.type
_entity_poly.pdbx_seq_one_letter_code
_entity_poly.pdbx_strand_id
1 'polypeptide(L)'
;MLALEKLSDIRAVAQGGYPQAERCRISIGHPDVLTSDPDVIAALSVTGNFGFQPCSHGDFLGAILNKGIAREKLGDIILQGEKGAQIIIVPELVDFIILSLDKVGNVPVSCTKIPLISLDYEAPRTQTFKTVEASLRVDALASAGFKISRSKLVDSVSKGELRINWIPVSKNNTTLKTGDIVSVSGRGRLKIGEIRPTRKGKFEVELIRYL
;
A
#
# COMPACT_ATOMS: atom_id res chain seq x y z
N MET A 1 -10.48 -0.52 10.24
CA MET A 1 -10.97 -1.85 10.66
C MET A 1 -11.37 -1.87 12.14
N LEU A 2 -10.49 -1.46 13.06
CA LEU A 2 -10.72 -1.40 14.51
C LEU A 2 -12.02 -0.73 15.01
N ALA A 3 -12.66 0.13 14.20
CA ALA A 3 -13.95 0.74 14.55
C ALA A 3 -15.14 -0.21 14.31
N LEU A 4 -15.07 -1.04 13.26
CA LEU A 4 -16.13 -1.98 12.88
C LEU A 4 -16.05 -3.29 13.69
N GLU A 5 -14.85 -3.69 14.09
CA GLU A 5 -14.61 -4.87 14.96
C GLU A 5 -15.21 -4.74 16.37
N LYS A 6 -15.68 -3.54 16.76
CA LYS A 6 -16.35 -3.31 18.05
C LYS A 6 -17.81 -3.73 18.05
N LEU A 7 -18.39 -4.00 16.89
CA LEU A 7 -19.78 -4.43 16.74
C LEU A 7 -19.78 -5.96 16.65
N SER A 8 -20.46 -6.63 17.59
CA SER A 8 -20.41 -8.09 17.77
C SER A 8 -20.88 -8.87 16.55
N ASP A 9 -21.76 -8.28 15.75
CA ASP A 9 -22.51 -8.99 14.70
C ASP A 9 -22.06 -8.56 13.29
N ILE A 10 -20.87 -7.96 13.17
CA ILE A 10 -20.36 -7.44 11.91
C ILE A 10 -18.94 -7.96 11.66
N ARG A 11 -18.78 -8.67 10.54
CA ARG A 11 -17.48 -9.00 9.96
C ARG A 11 -17.19 -8.06 8.79
N ALA A 12 -15.99 -7.51 8.77
CA ALA A 12 -15.49 -6.70 7.66
C ALA A 12 -14.21 -7.33 7.09
N VAL A 13 -14.17 -7.55 5.78
CA VAL A 13 -13.01 -8.08 5.06
C VAL A 13 -12.60 -7.09 3.99
N ALA A 14 -11.33 -6.68 4.00
CA ALA A 14 -10.76 -5.81 2.97
C ALA A 14 -9.91 -6.64 2.01
N GLN A 15 -10.13 -6.48 0.70
CA GLN A 15 -9.39 -7.15 -0.35
C GLN A 15 -8.95 -6.17 -1.43
N GLY A 16 -7.65 -6.17 -1.72
CA GLY A 16 -7.02 -5.44 -2.83
C GLY A 16 -6.17 -6.32 -3.73
N GLY A 17 -6.15 -7.63 -3.52
CA GLY A 17 -5.48 -8.62 -4.39
C GLY A 17 -4.08 -9.02 -3.92
N TYR A 18 -3.38 -8.12 -3.24
CA TYR A 18 -2.08 -8.36 -2.63
C TYR A 18 -1.94 -7.57 -1.31
N PRO A 19 -1.00 -7.94 -0.40
CA PRO A 19 -0.93 -7.38 0.94
C PRO A 19 -0.70 -5.86 1.01
N GLN A 20 -0.10 -5.26 -0.01
CA GLN A 20 0.27 -3.85 -0.06
C GLN A 20 -0.62 -3.03 -1.00
N ALA A 21 -1.76 -3.58 -1.41
CA ALA A 21 -2.71 -2.87 -2.26
C ALA A 21 -3.14 -1.54 -1.63
N GLU A 22 -3.11 -0.48 -2.43
CA GLU A 22 -3.55 0.85 -2.05
C GLU A 22 -5.07 0.99 -2.19
N ARG A 23 -5.64 0.36 -3.22
CA ARG A 23 -7.08 0.33 -3.46
C ARG A 23 -7.67 -1.02 -3.06
N CYS A 24 -8.54 -1.00 -2.06
CA CYS A 24 -9.22 -2.19 -1.56
C CYS A 24 -10.74 -2.02 -1.61
N ARG A 25 -11.46 -3.13 -1.87
CA ARG A 25 -12.88 -3.24 -1.58
C ARG A 25 -13.07 -3.77 -0.16
N ILE A 26 -14.08 -3.25 0.53
CA ILE A 26 -14.46 -3.72 1.87
C ILE A 26 -15.82 -4.40 1.74
N SER A 27 -15.87 -5.67 2.12
CA SER A 27 -17.09 -6.43 2.25
C SER A 27 -17.50 -6.43 3.72
N ILE A 28 -18.76 -6.09 4.00
CA ILE A 28 -19.31 -5.98 5.35
C ILE A 28 -20.57 -6.84 5.42
N GLY A 29 -20.66 -7.71 6.41
CA GLY A 29 -21.83 -8.57 6.59
C GLY A 29 -21.81 -9.31 7.93
N HIS A 30 -22.88 -10.06 8.19
CA HIS A 30 -22.95 -10.91 9.37
C HIS A 30 -21.88 -12.02 9.30
N PRO A 31 -21.18 -12.35 10.40
CA PRO A 31 -20.16 -13.41 10.42
C PRO A 31 -20.64 -14.75 9.85
N ASP A 32 -21.91 -15.10 10.07
CA ASP A 32 -22.50 -16.35 9.58
C ASP A 32 -22.69 -16.40 8.06
N VAL A 33 -22.74 -15.23 7.40
CA VAL A 33 -22.89 -15.12 5.93
C VAL A 33 -21.53 -14.95 5.28
N LEU A 34 -20.66 -14.13 5.88
CA LEU A 34 -19.32 -13.85 5.37
C LEU A 34 -18.34 -14.86 5.97
N THR A 35 -18.48 -16.13 5.59
CA THR A 35 -17.69 -17.24 6.15
C THR A 35 -16.30 -17.34 5.50
N SER A 36 -16.21 -17.08 4.19
CA SER A 36 -14.96 -17.06 3.41
C SER A 36 -14.61 -15.66 2.92
N ASP A 37 -13.38 -15.53 2.39
CA ASP A 37 -12.99 -14.33 1.66
C ASP A 37 -13.84 -14.19 0.40
N PRO A 38 -14.57 -13.07 0.23
CA PRO A 38 -15.53 -12.94 -0.86
C PRO A 38 -14.81 -12.69 -2.19
N ASP A 39 -15.35 -13.21 -3.29
CA ASP A 39 -14.81 -12.99 -4.63
C ASP A 39 -15.27 -11.63 -5.18
N VAL A 40 -14.64 -10.56 -4.69
CA VAL A 40 -14.99 -9.17 -5.01
C VAL A 40 -13.98 -8.49 -5.93
N ILE A 41 -12.89 -9.17 -6.29
CA ILE A 41 -11.83 -8.63 -7.15
C ILE A 41 -11.27 -9.71 -8.06
N ALA A 42 -10.84 -9.31 -9.24
CA ALA A 42 -10.15 -10.16 -10.21
C ALA A 42 -8.88 -9.47 -10.69
N ALA A 43 -7.91 -10.27 -11.17
CA ALA A 43 -6.70 -9.78 -11.79
C ALA A 43 -6.66 -10.11 -13.28
N LEU A 44 -6.19 -9.14 -14.06
CA LEU A 44 -5.94 -9.24 -15.49
C LEU A 44 -4.47 -8.99 -15.76
N SER A 45 -3.88 -9.75 -16.70
CA SER A 45 -2.59 -9.43 -17.31
C SER A 45 -2.84 -8.78 -18.67
N VAL A 46 -2.31 -7.59 -18.86
CA VAL A 46 -2.32 -6.83 -20.12
C VAL A 46 -0.91 -6.85 -20.68
N THR A 47 -0.73 -7.60 -21.75
CA THR A 47 0.58 -7.81 -22.39
C THR A 47 0.66 -7.11 -23.73
N GLY A 48 1.77 -6.45 -24.00
CA GLY A 48 2.07 -5.77 -25.26
C GLY A 48 3.57 -5.53 -25.39
N ASN A 49 4.01 -5.05 -26.56
CA ASN A 49 5.42 -4.71 -26.78
C ASN A 49 5.67 -3.23 -26.45
N PHE A 50 6.05 -2.95 -25.21
CA PHE A 50 6.31 -1.57 -24.73
C PHE A 50 7.81 -1.20 -24.75
N GLY A 51 8.68 -2.02 -25.34
CA GLY A 51 10.13 -1.73 -25.42
C GLY A 51 10.47 -0.48 -26.24
N PHE A 52 9.67 -0.17 -27.26
CA PHE A 52 9.87 1.02 -28.11
C PHE A 52 9.02 2.23 -27.70
N GLN A 53 7.89 1.97 -27.04
CA GLN A 53 6.99 3.00 -26.54
C GLN A 53 6.58 2.63 -25.11
N PRO A 54 7.34 3.10 -24.10
CA PRO A 54 7.00 2.83 -22.71
C PRO A 54 5.68 3.53 -22.37
N CYS A 55 4.80 2.80 -21.69
CA CYS A 55 3.55 3.34 -21.17
C CYS A 55 3.63 3.51 -19.65
N SER A 56 3.15 4.65 -19.19
CA SER A 56 3.02 4.96 -17.77
C SER A 56 1.75 4.35 -17.19
N HIS A 57 1.63 4.35 -15.86
CA HIS A 57 0.39 4.00 -15.18
C HIS A 57 -0.80 4.85 -15.69
N GLY A 58 -0.57 6.13 -16.01
CA GLY A 58 -1.60 7.03 -16.53
C GLY A 58 -2.16 6.57 -17.88
N ASP A 59 -1.33 5.96 -18.73
CA ASP A 59 -1.74 5.49 -20.06
C ASP A 59 -2.65 4.26 -19.97
N PHE A 60 -2.29 3.28 -19.12
CA PHE A 60 -3.16 2.12 -18.84
C PHE A 60 -4.49 2.56 -18.23
N LEU A 61 -4.44 3.46 -17.24
CA LEU A 61 -5.65 4.00 -16.63
C LEU A 61 -6.52 4.69 -17.68
N GLY A 62 -5.94 5.58 -18.50
CA GLY A 62 -6.65 6.29 -19.55
C GLY A 62 -7.28 5.35 -20.58
N ALA A 63 -6.54 4.33 -21.02
CA ALA A 63 -7.04 3.34 -21.97
C ALA A 63 -8.28 2.59 -21.44
N ILE A 64 -8.28 2.23 -20.15
CA ILE A 64 -9.44 1.55 -19.53
C ILE A 64 -10.62 2.51 -19.35
N LEU A 65 -10.37 3.71 -18.84
CA LEU A 65 -11.42 4.72 -18.63
C LEU A 65 -12.11 5.09 -19.95
N ASN A 66 -11.35 5.13 -21.06
CA ASN A 66 -11.88 5.37 -22.41
C ASN A 66 -12.83 4.27 -22.90
N LYS A 67 -12.82 3.07 -22.31
CA LYS A 67 -13.81 2.01 -22.58
C LYS A 67 -15.11 2.19 -21.77
N GLY A 68 -15.23 3.28 -21.01
CA GLY A 68 -16.43 3.61 -20.22
C GLY A 68 -16.46 2.98 -18.83
N ILE A 69 -15.34 2.43 -18.36
CA ILE A 69 -15.25 1.85 -17.02
C ILE A 69 -15.02 2.95 -16.00
N ALA A 70 -15.83 2.96 -14.94
CA ALA A 70 -15.69 3.92 -13.86
C ALA A 70 -14.45 3.61 -12.99
N ARG A 71 -13.74 4.64 -12.53
CA ARG A 71 -12.46 4.49 -11.81
C ARG A 71 -12.61 3.71 -10.49
N GLU A 72 -13.77 3.81 -9.83
CA GLU A 72 -14.12 3.07 -8.62
C GLU A 72 -14.20 1.55 -8.82
N LYS A 73 -14.38 1.08 -10.06
CA LYS A 73 -14.39 -0.33 -10.41
C LYS A 73 -12.97 -0.90 -10.63
N LEU A 74 -11.95 -0.03 -10.68
CA LEU A 74 -10.55 -0.40 -10.79
C LEU A 74 -9.83 -0.36 -9.44
N GLY A 75 -9.02 -1.38 -9.21
CA GLY A 75 -8.00 -1.42 -8.17
C GLY A 75 -6.67 -0.87 -8.67
N ASP A 76 -5.57 -1.46 -8.19
CA ASP A 76 -4.22 -1.01 -8.54
C ASP A 76 -3.81 -1.51 -9.93
N ILE A 77 -2.95 -0.72 -10.60
CA ILE A 77 -2.31 -1.07 -11.87
C ILE A 77 -0.82 -1.27 -11.59
N ILE A 78 -0.35 -2.50 -11.76
CA ILE A 78 1.02 -2.92 -11.47
C ILE A 78 1.77 -2.99 -12.79
N LEU A 79 2.66 -2.03 -13.04
CA LEU A 79 3.47 -2.00 -14.26
C LEU A 79 4.49 -3.14 -14.28
N GLN A 80 4.62 -3.79 -15.43
CA GLN A 80 5.54 -4.90 -15.70
C GLN A 80 6.70 -4.48 -16.62
N GLY A 81 7.07 -3.20 -16.55
CA GLY A 81 8.05 -2.58 -17.45
C GLY A 81 7.63 -2.72 -18.92
N GLU A 82 8.50 -3.30 -19.74
CA GLU A 82 8.28 -3.47 -21.18
C GLU A 82 7.24 -4.53 -21.54
N LYS A 83 6.85 -5.39 -20.59
CA LYS A 83 5.88 -6.48 -20.83
C LYS A 83 4.43 -6.02 -20.77
N GLY A 84 4.15 -4.87 -20.15
CA GLY A 84 2.81 -4.31 -19.99
C GLY A 84 2.44 -4.05 -18.54
N ALA A 85 1.27 -4.49 -18.10
CA ALA A 85 0.77 -4.27 -16.74
C ALA A 85 -0.15 -5.40 -16.26
N GLN A 86 -0.30 -5.51 -14.95
CA GLN A 86 -1.36 -6.29 -14.32
C GLN A 86 -2.35 -5.35 -13.64
N ILE A 87 -3.64 -5.68 -13.71
CA ILE A 87 -4.72 -4.76 -13.36
C ILE A 87 -5.70 -5.49 -12.45
N ILE A 88 -6.01 -4.88 -11.31
CA ILE A 88 -7.08 -5.35 -10.43
C ILE A 88 -8.38 -4.65 -10.82
N ILE A 89 -9.45 -5.42 -10.94
CA ILE A 89 -10.78 -4.93 -11.35
C ILE A 89 -11.89 -5.71 -10.65
N VAL A 90 -13.11 -5.19 -10.64
CA VAL A 90 -14.29 -5.97 -10.25
C VAL A 90 -14.49 -7.19 -11.18
N PRO A 91 -14.90 -8.35 -10.64
CA PRO A 91 -15.08 -9.57 -11.43
C PRO A 91 -16.06 -9.41 -12.60
N GLU A 92 -17.12 -8.62 -12.43
CA GLU A 92 -18.16 -8.42 -13.45
C GLU A 92 -17.68 -7.71 -14.74
N LEU A 93 -16.48 -7.10 -14.73
CA LEU A 93 -15.92 -6.39 -15.89
C LEU A 93 -14.76 -7.13 -16.58
N VAL A 94 -14.40 -8.32 -16.09
CA VAL A 94 -13.27 -9.13 -16.62
C VAL A 94 -13.43 -9.41 -18.10
N ASP A 95 -14.57 -10.02 -18.49
CA ASP A 95 -14.81 -10.42 -19.88
C ASP A 95 -14.91 -9.21 -20.80
N PHE A 96 -15.50 -8.12 -20.31
CA PHE A 96 -15.59 -6.87 -21.05
C PHE A 96 -14.21 -6.27 -21.32
N ILE A 97 -13.30 -6.19 -20.34
CA ILE A 97 -11.93 -5.71 -20.61
C ILE A 97 -11.20 -6.64 -21.57
N ILE A 98 -11.29 -7.95 -21.38
CA ILE A 98 -10.61 -8.92 -22.25
C ILE A 98 -11.00 -8.73 -23.72
N LEU A 99 -12.27 -8.46 -23.98
CA LEU A 99 -12.79 -8.26 -25.33
C LEU A 99 -12.57 -6.84 -25.87
N SER A 100 -12.59 -5.84 -25.01
CA SER A 100 -12.61 -4.43 -25.44
C SER A 100 -11.26 -3.74 -25.41
N LEU A 101 -10.32 -4.13 -24.54
CA LEU A 101 -9.03 -3.48 -24.40
C LEU A 101 -8.00 -4.06 -25.37
N ASP A 102 -7.97 -3.47 -26.55
CA ASP A 102 -7.17 -3.86 -27.71
C ASP A 102 -5.86 -3.08 -27.86
N LYS A 103 -5.79 -1.88 -27.27
CA LYS A 103 -4.59 -1.03 -27.30
C LYS A 103 -4.44 -0.17 -26.05
N VAL A 104 -3.19 0.13 -25.71
CA VAL A 104 -2.83 1.13 -24.69
C VAL A 104 -1.87 2.13 -25.35
N GLY A 105 -2.27 3.40 -25.37
CA GLY A 105 -1.61 4.38 -26.24
C GLY A 105 -1.70 3.96 -27.71
N ASN A 106 -0.55 3.75 -28.36
CA ASN A 106 -0.46 3.22 -29.73
C ASN A 106 -0.01 1.75 -29.78
N VAL A 107 0.20 1.11 -28.62
CA VAL A 107 0.69 -0.27 -28.54
C VAL A 107 -0.52 -1.23 -28.50
N PRO A 108 -0.64 -2.16 -29.45
CA PRO A 108 -1.64 -3.24 -29.37
C PRO A 108 -1.37 -4.12 -28.16
N VAL A 109 -2.43 -4.50 -27.45
CA VAL A 109 -2.32 -5.34 -26.25
C VAL A 109 -3.26 -6.54 -26.32
N SER A 110 -2.91 -7.57 -25.56
CA SER A 110 -3.77 -8.71 -25.26
C SER A 110 -4.04 -8.75 -23.77
N CYS A 111 -5.28 -9.03 -23.39
CA CYS A 111 -5.73 -9.07 -22.01
C CYS A 111 -6.17 -10.48 -21.64
N THR A 112 -5.68 -11.01 -20.53
CA THR A 112 -6.05 -12.35 -20.03
C THR A 112 -6.31 -12.34 -18.54
N LYS A 113 -7.26 -13.17 -18.07
CA LYS A 113 -7.50 -13.34 -16.63
C LYS A 113 -6.36 -14.15 -16.02
N ILE A 114 -5.84 -13.68 -14.89
CA ILE A 114 -4.82 -14.39 -14.10
C ILE A 114 -5.31 -14.64 -12.67
N PRO A 115 -4.82 -15.69 -12.00
CA PRO A 115 -5.03 -15.87 -10.57
C PRO A 115 -4.44 -14.71 -9.76
N LEU A 116 -5.07 -14.31 -8.65
CA LEU A 116 -4.55 -13.26 -7.75
C LEU A 116 -3.15 -13.60 -7.22
N ILE A 117 -2.87 -14.89 -6.98
CA ILE A 117 -1.56 -15.37 -6.54
C ILE A 117 -0.45 -15.15 -7.59
N SER A 118 -0.81 -14.93 -8.85
CA SER A 118 0.11 -14.63 -9.95
C SER A 118 0.36 -13.13 -10.14
N LEU A 119 -0.18 -12.29 -9.24
CA LEU A 119 0.17 -10.87 -9.23
C LEU A 119 1.66 -10.70 -8.94
N ASP A 120 2.37 -10.10 -9.88
CA ASP A 120 3.79 -9.81 -9.82
C ASP A 120 3.97 -8.36 -9.37
N TYR A 121 3.78 -8.14 -8.07
CA TYR A 121 4.00 -6.84 -7.44
C TYR A 121 5.40 -6.80 -6.83
N GLU A 122 6.13 -5.71 -7.07
CA GLU A 122 7.33 -5.44 -6.28
C GLU A 122 6.89 -5.12 -4.85
N ALA A 123 7.31 -5.95 -3.89
CA ALA A 123 7.23 -5.57 -2.49
C ALA A 123 7.93 -4.20 -2.34
N PRO A 124 7.36 -3.26 -1.56
CA PRO A 124 7.97 -1.95 -1.36
C PRO A 124 9.44 -2.15 -1.02
N ARG A 125 10.35 -1.43 -1.70
CA ARG A 125 11.77 -1.54 -1.39
C ARG A 125 11.96 -1.07 0.04
N THR A 126 12.17 -2.00 0.96
CA THR A 126 12.40 -1.64 2.36
C THR A 126 13.89 -1.70 2.67
N GLN A 127 14.38 -0.68 3.36
CA GLN A 127 15.67 -0.74 4.03
C GLN A 127 15.46 -0.99 5.52
N THR A 128 15.88 -2.16 5.98
CA THR A 128 15.86 -2.53 7.39
C THR A 128 17.21 -2.23 8.02
N PHE A 129 17.21 -1.59 9.18
CA PHE A 129 18.41 -1.34 9.97
C PHE A 129 18.07 -1.24 11.45
N LYS A 130 19.09 -1.35 12.30
CA LYS A 130 18.94 -1.24 13.75
C LYS A 130 19.51 0.08 14.25
N THR A 131 18.86 0.66 15.25
CA THR A 131 19.40 1.79 16.03
C THR A 131 19.31 1.49 17.52
N VAL A 132 20.12 2.17 18.32
CA VAL A 132 20.06 2.08 19.79
C VAL A 132 19.69 3.46 20.35
N GLU A 133 18.45 3.62 20.79
CA GLU A 133 17.94 4.88 21.33
C GLU A 133 17.76 4.80 22.85
N ALA A 134 17.94 5.93 23.53
CA ALA A 134 17.70 6.03 24.98
C ALA A 134 16.20 5.99 25.34
N SER A 135 15.31 6.25 24.38
CA SER A 135 13.86 6.26 24.59
C SER A 135 13.13 5.88 23.31
N LEU A 136 11.93 5.34 23.42
CA LEU A 136 11.06 4.98 22.29
C LEU A 136 10.21 6.16 21.79
N ARG A 137 10.67 7.40 21.98
CA ARG A 137 9.94 8.59 21.54
C ARG A 137 9.98 8.73 20.02
N VAL A 138 8.91 9.26 19.45
CA VAL A 138 8.79 9.48 18.00
C VAL A 138 9.87 10.40 17.46
N ASP A 139 10.25 11.45 18.17
CA ASP A 139 11.35 12.34 17.77
C ASP A 139 12.71 11.63 17.70
N ALA A 140 12.99 10.71 18.63
CA ALA A 140 14.21 9.91 18.64
C ALA A 140 14.24 8.89 17.49
N LEU A 141 13.20 8.07 17.38
CA LEU A 141 13.15 6.97 16.40
C LEU A 141 12.94 7.46 14.97
N ALA A 142 12.10 8.47 14.74
CA ALA A 142 11.92 9.05 13.42
C ALA A 142 13.19 9.80 12.96
N SER A 143 13.96 10.40 13.87
CA SER A 143 15.21 11.10 13.53
C SER A 143 16.24 10.11 12.99
N ALA A 144 16.41 8.98 13.69
CA ALA A 144 17.26 7.88 13.25
C ALA A 144 16.75 7.25 11.95
N GLY A 145 15.43 7.03 11.84
CA GLY A 145 14.79 6.39 10.69
C GLY A 145 14.89 7.17 9.38
N PHE A 146 14.55 8.47 9.44
CA PHE A 146 14.53 9.34 8.26
C PHE A 146 15.86 10.06 8.00
N LYS A 147 16.86 9.88 8.88
CA LYS A 147 18.17 10.56 8.83
C LYS A 147 18.03 12.09 8.79
N ILE A 148 17.23 12.63 9.70
CA ILE A 148 17.02 14.08 9.87
C ILE A 148 17.24 14.48 11.33
N SER A 149 17.59 15.74 11.58
CA SER A 149 17.76 16.23 12.95
C SER A 149 16.44 16.21 13.72
N ARG A 150 16.53 16.03 15.05
CA ARG A 150 15.37 16.10 15.94
C ARG A 150 14.64 17.44 15.84
N SER A 151 15.37 18.55 15.66
CA SER A 151 14.78 19.88 15.44
C SER A 151 13.88 19.93 14.21
N LYS A 152 14.34 19.36 13.08
CA LYS A 152 13.52 19.29 11.86
C LYS A 152 12.26 18.45 12.04
N LEU A 153 12.32 17.40 12.87
CA LEU A 153 11.12 16.61 13.20
C LEU A 153 10.13 17.35 14.07
N VAL A 154 10.62 18.10 15.06
CA VAL A 154 9.78 18.97 15.89
C VAL A 154 9.01 19.96 15.00
N ASP A 155 9.66 20.52 14.00
CA ASP A 155 9.03 21.41 13.01
C ASP A 155 8.00 20.67 12.13
N SER A 156 8.30 19.45 11.67
CA SER A 156 7.33 18.65 10.90
C SER A 156 6.11 18.24 11.72
N VAL A 157 6.26 17.98 13.02
CA VAL A 157 5.12 17.72 13.92
C VAL A 157 4.28 18.98 14.10
N SER A 158 4.91 20.15 14.31
CA SER A 158 4.15 21.40 14.47
C SER A 158 3.38 21.80 13.20
N LYS A 159 3.90 21.44 12.02
CA LYS A 159 3.23 21.58 10.72
C LYS A 159 2.19 20.50 10.41
N GLY A 160 2.00 19.50 11.29
CA GLY A 160 1.07 18.39 11.08
C GLY A 160 1.51 17.42 9.96
N GLU A 161 2.79 17.43 9.59
CA GLU A 161 3.35 16.62 8.51
C GLU A 161 3.68 15.19 8.95
N LEU A 162 3.79 14.95 10.26
CA LEU A 162 4.07 13.67 10.87
C LEU A 162 2.79 12.97 11.33
N ARG A 163 2.64 11.71 10.94
CA ARG A 163 1.53 10.84 11.32
C ARG A 163 2.04 9.54 11.93
N ILE A 164 1.37 9.04 12.96
CA ILE A 164 1.53 7.67 13.47
C ILE A 164 0.26 6.91 13.13
N ASN A 165 0.38 5.77 12.45
CA ASN A 165 -0.76 4.95 12.03
C ASN A 165 -1.85 5.79 11.34
N TRP A 166 -1.42 6.69 10.44
CA TRP A 166 -2.26 7.61 9.67
C TRP A 166 -2.91 8.75 10.45
N ILE A 167 -2.68 8.84 11.76
CA ILE A 167 -3.23 9.88 12.63
C ILE A 167 -2.17 10.97 12.84
N PRO A 168 -2.49 12.26 12.59
CA PRO A 168 -1.58 13.37 12.88
C PRO A 168 -1.20 13.40 14.36
N VAL A 169 0.08 13.65 14.63
CA VAL A 169 0.61 13.73 16.00
C VAL A 169 0.94 15.17 16.32
N SER A 170 0.51 15.63 17.49
CA SER A 170 0.83 16.98 17.99
C SER A 170 1.94 16.99 19.03
N LYS A 171 2.29 15.82 19.60
CA LYS A 171 3.27 15.68 20.68
C LYS A 171 4.51 14.90 20.24
N ASN A 172 5.68 15.54 20.28
CA ASN A 172 6.98 14.96 19.93
C ASN A 172 7.46 13.85 20.87
N ASN A 173 6.93 13.79 22.09
CA ASN A 173 7.28 12.78 23.09
C ASN A 173 6.39 11.53 23.04
N THR A 174 5.54 11.40 22.02
CA THR A 174 4.69 10.22 21.84
C THR A 174 5.57 8.97 21.75
N THR A 175 5.27 7.97 22.57
CA THR A 175 6.01 6.70 22.61
C THR A 175 5.50 5.77 21.52
N LEU A 176 6.43 5.24 20.72
CA LEU A 176 6.15 4.27 19.66
C LEU A 176 6.24 2.84 20.19
N LYS A 177 5.50 1.95 19.54
CA LYS A 177 5.46 0.51 19.82
C LYS A 177 5.82 -0.28 18.57
N THR A 178 6.22 -1.53 18.76
CA THR A 178 6.40 -2.47 17.65
C THR A 178 5.12 -2.55 16.81
N GLY A 179 5.29 -2.46 15.49
CA GLY A 179 4.20 -2.43 14.52
C GLY A 179 3.75 -1.03 14.10
N ASP A 180 4.07 0.02 14.86
CA ASP A 180 3.67 1.38 14.51
C ASP A 180 4.29 1.83 13.19
N ILE A 181 3.52 2.56 12.38
CA ILE A 181 3.97 3.18 11.14
C ILE A 181 4.04 4.69 11.34
N VAL A 182 5.25 5.23 11.30
CA VAL A 182 5.51 6.67 11.27
C VAL A 182 5.61 7.12 9.82
N SER A 183 4.83 8.13 9.45
CA SER A 183 4.86 8.73 8.11
C SER A 183 5.21 10.21 8.22
N VAL A 184 6.15 10.67 7.41
CA VAL A 184 6.51 12.09 7.32
C VAL A 184 6.33 12.53 5.87
N SER A 185 5.56 13.60 5.68
CA SER A 185 5.24 14.13 4.36
C SER A 185 6.52 14.45 3.57
N GLY A 186 6.62 13.94 2.33
CA GLY A 186 7.81 14.08 1.48
C GLY A 186 9.04 13.24 1.89
N ARG A 187 8.93 12.40 2.93
CA ARG A 187 10.04 11.55 3.43
C ARG A 187 9.73 10.06 3.45
N GLY A 188 8.48 9.70 3.22
CA GLY A 188 8.02 8.31 3.16
C GLY A 188 7.56 7.77 4.51
N ARG A 189 7.66 6.44 4.65
CA ARG A 189 7.12 5.68 5.79
C ARG A 189 8.23 4.94 6.51
N LEU A 190 8.07 4.76 7.81
CA LEU A 190 8.98 4.04 8.69
C LEU A 190 8.16 3.16 9.61
N LYS A 191 8.30 1.84 9.50
CA LYS A 191 7.68 0.88 10.41
C LYS A 191 8.64 0.54 11.54
N ILE A 192 8.14 0.57 12.76
CA ILE A 192 8.86 0.14 13.95
C ILE A 192 8.79 -1.38 14.02
N GLY A 193 9.93 -2.02 13.87
CA GLY A 193 10.09 -3.47 13.99
C GLY A 193 10.23 -3.90 15.44
N GLU A 194 11.05 -4.91 15.67
CA GLU A 194 11.31 -5.43 17.00
C GLU A 194 12.02 -4.41 17.90
N ILE A 195 11.57 -4.30 19.15
CA ILE A 195 12.18 -3.48 20.19
C ILE A 195 12.75 -4.40 21.28
N ARG A 196 14.05 -4.29 21.56
CA ARG A 196 14.74 -5.06 22.60
C ARG A 196 15.42 -4.14 23.62
N PRO A 197 15.26 -4.37 24.93
CA PRO A 197 16.03 -3.66 25.94
C PRO A 197 17.50 -4.12 25.92
N THR A 198 18.42 -3.18 26.11
CA THR A 198 19.86 -3.43 26.21
C THR A 198 20.30 -3.50 27.68
N ARG A 199 21.44 -4.13 27.95
CA ARG A 199 22.03 -4.21 29.31
C ARG A 199 22.33 -2.85 29.94
N LYS A 200 22.45 -1.78 29.13
CA LYS A 200 22.72 -0.40 29.57
C LYS A 200 21.46 0.47 29.68
N GLY A 201 20.27 -0.14 29.72
CA GLY A 201 18.99 0.58 29.89
C GLY A 201 18.50 1.35 28.65
N LYS A 202 19.15 1.18 27.50
CA LYS A 202 18.68 1.71 26.20
C LYS A 202 17.83 0.68 25.45
N PHE A 203 17.23 1.08 24.34
CA PHE A 203 16.44 0.21 23.47
C PHE A 203 17.15 0.01 22.13
N GLU A 204 17.46 -1.23 21.76
CA GLU A 204 17.77 -1.60 20.38
C GLU A 204 16.44 -1.72 19.64
N VAL A 205 16.29 -1.00 18.54
CA VAL A 205 15.06 -0.93 17.76
C VAL A 205 15.38 -1.23 16.30
N GLU A 206 14.67 -2.19 15.73
CA GLU A 206 14.64 -2.41 14.29
C GLU A 206 13.73 -1.38 13.63
N LEU A 207 14.25 -0.72 12.60
CA LEU A 207 13.55 0.28 11.81
C LEU A 207 13.48 -0.20 10.36
N ILE A 208 12.27 -0.25 9.81
CA ILE A 208 12.00 -0.68 8.45
C ILE A 208 11.53 0.54 7.67
N ARG A 209 12.43 1.12 6.87
CA ARG A 209 12.12 2.29 6.04
C ARG A 209 11.60 1.85 4.69
N TYR A 210 10.44 2.37 4.28
CA TYR A 210 9.92 2.21 2.93
C TYR A 210 10.62 3.25 2.04
N LEU A 211 11.31 2.78 0.99
CA LEU A 211 12.01 3.59 -0.01
C LEU A 211 11.07 4.00 -1.14
#